data_AF-A0A4Y8R2V5-F1
#
_entry.id   AF-A0A4Y8R2V5-F1
#
_cell.length_a   1.000
_cell.length_b   1.000
_cell.length_c   1.000
_cell.angle_alpha   90.00
_cell.angle_beta   90.00
_cell.angle_gamma   90.00
#
_symmetry.space_group_name_H-M   'P 1'
#
loop_
_entity.id
_entity.type
_entity.pdbx_description
1 polymer ?
#
loop_
_entity_poly.entity_id
_entity_poly.type
_entity_poly.pdbx_seq_one_letter_code
_entity_poly.pdbx_strand_id
1 'polypeptide(L)'
;MTVREEHRSALRALDGDPAAVRAHLTAGSGLPGPRANLELLGAFADVAPAELVRALADDPDEYLRCCGTCGLGRLVVEAPADARAEPTDRVRARASDGSWRVREAAATALQRIGDAEPATLRALVATWVADPDPLVRRAAVAGICEPRLLRDPATATAALDACAAATASIGALPADARRDPDVRTLRQALGYCWSVAVVGDPATGVPRFAALRGSSDPDVAWVVRENEKKARLRRVLDRTS
;
A
#
# COMPACT_ATOMS: atom_id res chain seq x y z
N MET A 1 26.96 0.65 8.57
CA MET A 1 25.62 0.84 9.17
C MET A 1 24.70 1.36 8.08
N THR A 2 23.45 0.89 7.98
CA THR A 2 22.53 1.41 6.94
C THR A 2 21.94 2.74 7.40
N VAL A 3 21.53 3.61 6.46
CA VAL A 3 20.88 4.91 6.78
C VAL A 3 19.68 4.72 7.72
N ARG A 4 18.91 3.64 7.53
CA ARG A 4 17.80 3.29 8.42
C ARG A 4 18.23 2.93 9.85
N GLU A 5 19.36 2.26 10.03
CA GLU A 5 19.88 1.95 11.37
C GLU A 5 20.42 3.20 12.08
N GLU A 6 21.01 4.14 11.34
CA GLU A 6 21.39 5.45 11.87
C GLU A 6 20.16 6.21 12.38
N HIS A 7 19.10 6.27 11.58
CA HIS A 7 17.83 6.87 12.03
C HIS A 7 17.22 6.15 13.23
N ARG A 8 17.24 4.81 13.28
CA ARG A 8 16.75 4.06 14.44
C ARG A 8 17.57 4.36 15.69
N SER A 9 18.89 4.43 15.58
CA SER A 9 19.77 4.76 16.70
C SER A 9 19.52 6.18 17.21
N ALA A 10 19.37 7.15 16.30
CA ALA A 10 19.02 8.52 16.65
C ALA A 10 17.66 8.60 17.37
N LEU A 11 16.64 7.92 16.86
CA LEU A 11 15.30 7.89 17.47
C LEU A 11 15.28 7.24 18.85
N ARG A 12 16.02 6.13 19.05
CA ARG A 12 16.16 5.49 20.37
C ARG A 12 16.85 6.40 21.39
N ALA A 13 17.81 7.21 20.96
CA ALA A 13 18.52 8.15 21.82
C ALA A 13 17.62 9.30 22.35
N LEU A 14 16.44 9.50 21.76
CA LEU A 14 15.44 10.47 22.22
C LEU A 14 14.56 9.91 23.36
N ASP A 15 14.78 8.66 23.78
CA ASP A 15 14.11 7.99 24.90
C ASP A 15 12.57 8.07 24.88
N GLY A 16 12.00 8.10 23.69
CA GLY A 16 10.55 8.19 23.49
C GLY A 16 9.92 9.54 23.84
N ASP A 17 10.70 10.60 24.11
CA ASP A 17 10.16 11.96 24.32
C ASP A 17 9.37 12.42 23.09
N PRO A 18 8.03 12.60 23.20
CA PRO A 18 7.21 12.97 22.06
C PRO A 18 7.65 14.28 21.39
N ALA A 19 8.08 15.29 22.17
CA ALA A 19 8.44 16.59 21.61
C ALA A 19 9.74 16.50 20.81
N ALA A 20 10.77 15.87 21.38
CA ALA A 20 12.04 15.66 20.69
C ALA A 20 11.90 14.77 19.45
N VAL A 21 11.10 13.69 19.52
CA VAL A 21 10.86 12.83 18.35
C VAL A 21 10.15 13.59 17.23
N ARG A 22 9.12 14.39 17.54
CA ARG A 22 8.44 15.23 16.54
C ARG A 22 9.40 16.20 15.87
N ALA A 23 10.20 16.91 16.67
CA ALA A 23 11.20 17.85 16.14
C ALA A 23 12.21 17.14 15.22
N HIS A 24 12.70 15.96 15.62
CA HIS A 24 13.63 15.17 14.81
C HIS A 24 13.01 14.71 13.48
N LEU A 25 11.77 14.22 13.52
CA LEU A 25 11.04 13.79 12.32
C LEU A 25 10.79 14.94 11.36
N THR A 26 10.32 16.09 11.86
CA THR A 26 10.08 17.28 11.04
C THR A 26 11.36 17.78 10.38
N ALA A 27 12.46 17.88 11.15
CA ALA A 27 13.75 18.32 10.63
C ALA A 27 14.32 17.37 9.56
N GLY A 28 14.11 16.06 9.70
CA GLY A 28 14.57 15.04 8.77
C GLY A 28 13.57 14.66 7.66
N SER A 29 12.43 15.35 7.57
CA SER A 29 11.28 14.93 6.75
C SER A 29 11.55 14.99 5.24
N GLY A 30 12.38 15.94 4.80
CA GLY A 30 12.52 16.30 3.39
C GLY A 30 11.34 17.11 2.83
N LEU A 31 10.37 17.51 3.65
CA LEU A 31 9.23 18.34 3.26
C LEU A 31 9.46 19.82 3.62
N PRO A 32 8.93 20.78 2.82
CA PRO A 32 8.01 20.63 1.67
C PRO A 32 8.66 20.25 0.32
N GLY A 33 9.84 19.61 0.31
CA GLY A 33 10.48 19.10 -0.90
C GLY A 33 9.69 18.01 -1.66
N PRO A 34 10.16 17.64 -2.87
CA PRO A 34 9.43 16.72 -3.75
C PRO A 34 9.37 15.29 -3.22
N ARG A 35 10.25 14.90 -2.28
CA ARG A 35 10.35 13.55 -1.73
C ARG A 35 10.42 13.58 -0.21
N ALA A 36 9.54 12.83 0.44
CA ALA A 36 9.62 12.56 1.86
C ALA A 36 10.74 11.55 2.14
N ASN A 37 11.33 11.62 3.34
CA ASN A 37 12.37 10.70 3.78
C ASN A 37 11.78 9.34 4.23
N LEU A 38 11.70 8.39 3.29
CA LEU A 38 11.13 7.06 3.56
C LEU A 38 11.98 6.22 4.53
N GLU A 39 13.29 6.45 4.59
CA GLU A 39 14.18 5.74 5.51
C GLU A 39 13.92 6.16 6.96
N LEU A 40 13.76 7.47 7.22
CA LEU A 40 13.41 7.97 8.54
C LEU A 40 11.98 7.58 8.95
N LEU A 41 11.01 7.68 8.04
CA LEU A 41 9.65 7.21 8.27
C LEU A 41 9.63 5.74 8.67
N GLY A 42 10.38 4.91 7.94
CA GLY A 42 10.50 3.49 8.25
C GLY A 42 11.21 3.23 9.57
N ALA A 43 12.30 3.94 9.86
CA ALA A 43 13.01 3.84 11.13
C ALA A 43 12.09 4.15 12.32
N PHE A 44 11.28 5.20 12.22
CA PHE A 44 10.25 5.52 13.22
C PHE A 44 9.26 4.37 13.39
N ALA A 45 8.71 3.86 12.29
CA ALA A 45 7.76 2.74 12.32
C ALA A 45 8.35 1.46 12.93
N ASP A 46 9.68 1.30 12.96
CA ASP A 46 10.35 0.15 13.57
C ASP A 46 10.49 0.30 15.09
N VAL A 47 10.78 1.51 15.62
CA VAL A 47 11.22 1.67 17.02
C VAL A 47 10.30 2.50 17.90
N ALA A 48 9.37 3.27 17.33
CA ALA A 48 8.54 4.19 18.11
C ALA A 48 7.61 3.46 19.09
N PRO A 49 7.35 3.99 20.30
CA PRO A 49 6.35 3.46 21.21
C PRO A 49 4.94 3.48 20.59
N ALA A 50 4.09 2.52 20.97
CA ALA A 50 2.75 2.36 20.39
C ALA A 50 1.88 3.62 20.54
N GLU A 51 1.91 4.27 21.72
CA GLU A 51 1.15 5.51 21.95
C GLU A 51 1.60 6.65 21.04
N LEU A 52 2.91 6.77 20.78
CA LEU A 52 3.43 7.80 19.89
C LEU A 52 3.06 7.49 18.44
N VAL A 53 3.10 6.23 18.01
CA VAL A 53 2.61 5.82 16.68
C VAL A 53 1.14 6.22 16.49
N ARG A 54 0.28 5.93 17.47
CA ARG A 54 -1.14 6.30 17.42
C ARG A 54 -1.32 7.82 17.40
N ALA A 55 -0.63 8.55 18.27
CA ALA A 55 -0.69 10.00 18.31
C ALA A 55 -0.25 10.64 17.00
N LEU A 56 0.80 10.12 16.37
CA LEU A 56 1.29 10.64 15.10
C LEU A 56 0.36 10.28 13.93
N ALA A 57 -0.35 9.15 13.96
CA ALA A 57 -1.24 8.76 12.87
C ALA A 57 -2.41 9.75 12.65
N ASP A 58 -2.76 10.52 13.69
CA ASP A 58 -3.81 11.54 13.68
C ASP A 58 -3.26 12.97 13.70
N ASP A 59 -1.95 13.16 13.52
CA ASP A 59 -1.30 14.46 13.59
C ASP A 59 -1.78 15.44 12.52
N PRO A 60 -1.80 16.76 12.74
CA PRO A 60 -2.05 17.72 11.65
C PRO A 60 -0.91 17.77 10.61
N ASP A 61 0.34 17.49 10.99
CA ASP A 61 1.47 17.48 10.07
C ASP A 61 1.44 16.25 9.14
N GLU A 62 1.58 16.48 7.83
CA GLU A 62 1.51 15.43 6.81
C GLU A 62 2.58 14.34 7.02
N TYR A 63 3.83 14.73 7.30
CA TYR A 63 4.92 13.78 7.45
C TYR A 63 4.79 12.99 8.75
N LEU A 64 4.41 13.65 9.85
CA LEU A 64 4.15 12.96 11.11
C LEU A 64 2.99 11.96 10.97
N ARG A 65 1.90 12.31 10.25
CA ARG A 65 0.87 11.32 9.89
C ARG A 65 1.39 10.16 9.09
N CYS A 66 2.26 10.40 8.11
CA CYS A 66 2.86 9.31 7.36
C CYS A 66 3.67 8.37 8.28
N CYS A 67 4.45 8.93 9.20
CA CYS A 67 5.21 8.17 10.22
C CYS A 67 4.30 7.31 11.10
N GLY A 68 3.26 7.90 11.69
CA GLY A 68 2.29 7.18 12.50
C GLY A 68 1.55 6.11 11.71
N THR A 69 1.03 6.45 10.53
CA THR A 69 0.31 5.54 9.63
C THR A 69 1.15 4.31 9.28
N CYS A 70 2.42 4.50 8.91
CA CYS A 70 3.33 3.40 8.61
C CYS A 70 3.61 2.54 9.85
N GLY A 71 3.76 3.16 11.02
CA GLY A 71 3.94 2.48 12.31
C GLY A 71 2.75 1.60 12.71
N LEU A 72 1.52 1.98 12.35
CA LEU A 72 0.33 1.16 12.64
C LEU A 72 0.44 -0.26 12.09
N GLY A 73 1.13 -0.46 10.96
CA GLY A 73 1.37 -1.80 10.41
C GLY A 73 2.12 -2.73 11.37
N ARG A 74 3.07 -2.17 12.15
CA ARG A 74 3.76 -2.92 13.21
C ARG A 74 2.81 -3.24 14.36
N LEU A 75 1.97 -2.27 14.76
CA LEU A 75 1.00 -2.46 15.84
C LEU A 75 -0.05 -3.52 15.50
N VAL A 76 -0.48 -3.64 14.25
CA VAL A 76 -1.37 -4.73 13.80
C VAL A 76 -0.74 -6.11 14.03
N VAL A 77 0.56 -6.25 13.74
CA VAL A 77 1.29 -7.52 13.89
C VAL A 77 1.53 -7.84 15.37
N GLU A 78 1.97 -6.85 16.15
CA GLU A 78 2.31 -6.99 17.57
C GLU A 78 1.07 -7.19 18.46
N ALA A 79 -0.11 -6.72 18.03
CA ALA A 79 -1.33 -6.83 18.81
C ALA A 79 -1.87 -8.27 18.85
N PRO A 80 -2.41 -8.72 20.01
CA PRO A 80 -3.18 -9.95 20.09
C PRO A 80 -4.44 -9.84 19.21
N ALA A 81 -4.95 -10.97 18.74
CA ALA A 81 -5.97 -11.02 17.69
C ALA A 81 -7.24 -10.18 17.98
N ASP A 82 -7.68 -10.14 19.23
CA ASP A 82 -8.83 -9.36 19.71
C ASP A 82 -8.58 -7.84 19.76
N ALA A 83 -7.32 -7.42 19.83
CA ALA A 83 -6.92 -6.01 19.84
C ALA A 83 -6.49 -5.47 18.45
N ARG A 84 -6.43 -6.33 17.41
CA ARG A 84 -6.00 -5.92 16.06
C ARG A 84 -6.97 -4.97 15.35
N ALA A 85 -8.23 -4.95 15.75
CA ALA A 85 -9.26 -4.12 15.12
C ALA A 85 -8.89 -2.63 15.14
N GLU A 86 -8.45 -2.11 16.29
CA GLU A 86 -8.12 -0.69 16.47
C GLU A 86 -7.03 -0.17 15.52
N PRO A 87 -5.81 -0.73 15.47
CA PRO A 87 -4.80 -0.26 14.53
C PRO A 87 -5.18 -0.54 13.08
N THR A 88 -5.91 -1.63 12.80
CA THR A 88 -6.40 -1.95 11.44
C THR A 88 -7.38 -0.90 10.92
N ASP A 89 -8.36 -0.51 11.73
CA ASP A 89 -9.35 0.51 11.39
C ASP A 89 -8.70 1.88 11.18
N ARG A 90 -7.65 2.20 11.94
CA ARG A 90 -6.87 3.42 11.68
C ARG A 90 -6.13 3.36 10.35
N VAL A 91 -5.48 2.24 9.99
CA VAL A 91 -4.85 2.11 8.66
C VAL A 91 -5.91 2.24 7.56
N ARG A 92 -7.10 1.63 7.75
CA ARG A 92 -8.22 1.76 6.82
C ARG A 92 -8.65 3.22 6.65
N ALA A 93 -8.80 3.96 7.74
CA ALA A 93 -9.13 5.39 7.69
C ALA A 93 -8.06 6.21 6.95
N ARG A 94 -6.77 5.90 7.17
CA ARG A 94 -5.65 6.57 6.48
C ARG A 94 -5.51 6.20 5.01
N ALA A 95 -6.06 5.07 4.57
CA ALA A 95 -6.13 4.72 3.15
C ALA A 95 -6.95 5.74 2.35
N SER A 96 -7.91 6.42 2.99
CA SER A 96 -8.76 7.46 2.41
C SER A 96 -8.37 8.89 2.83
N ASP A 97 -7.16 9.08 3.37
CA ASP A 97 -6.68 10.41 3.78
C ASP A 97 -6.58 11.35 2.58
N GLY A 98 -6.90 12.64 2.78
CA GLY A 98 -6.82 13.66 1.74
C GLY A 98 -5.41 13.83 1.17
N SER A 99 -4.37 13.55 1.97
CA SER A 99 -2.98 13.52 1.51
C SER A 99 -2.67 12.22 0.76
N TRP A 100 -2.22 12.35 -0.49
CA TRP A 100 -1.74 11.19 -1.25
C TRP A 100 -0.53 10.51 -0.58
N ARG A 101 0.32 11.25 0.16
CA ARG A 101 1.46 10.67 0.88
C ARG A 101 1.00 9.76 2.02
N VAL A 102 -0.04 10.17 2.75
CA VAL A 102 -0.62 9.35 3.83
C VAL A 102 -1.28 8.09 3.24
N ARG A 103 -1.92 8.19 2.07
CA ARG A 103 -2.43 7.00 1.36
C ARG A 103 -1.32 6.03 0.93
N GLU A 104 -0.14 6.52 0.54
CA GLU A 104 1.04 5.66 0.32
C GLU A 104 1.56 5.04 1.63
N ALA A 105 1.54 5.79 2.73
CA ALA A 105 1.93 5.27 4.04
C ALA A 105 0.98 4.15 4.50
N ALA A 106 -0.33 4.23 4.20
CA ALA A 106 -1.29 3.15 4.48
C ALA A 106 -0.98 1.88 3.67
N ALA A 107 -0.64 2.01 2.38
CA ALA A 107 -0.17 0.87 1.57
C ALA A 107 1.14 0.29 2.12
N THR A 108 2.06 1.15 2.59
CA THR A 108 3.32 0.72 3.23
C THR A 108 3.07 -0.01 4.55
N ALA A 109 2.06 0.40 5.34
CA ALA A 109 1.65 -0.30 6.54
C ALA A 109 1.16 -1.73 6.22
N LEU A 110 0.34 -1.90 5.15
CA LEU A 110 -0.04 -3.22 4.65
C LEU A 110 1.17 -4.04 4.20
N GLN A 111 2.13 -3.43 3.52
CA GLN A 111 3.35 -4.13 3.11
C GLN A 111 4.18 -4.61 4.32
N ARG A 112 4.24 -3.83 5.40
CA ARG A 112 4.90 -4.22 6.66
C ARG A 112 4.18 -5.38 7.34
N ILE A 113 2.85 -5.36 7.34
CA ILE A 113 2.05 -6.51 7.80
C ILE A 113 2.39 -7.73 6.96
N GLY A 114 2.49 -7.59 5.63
CA GLY A 114 2.87 -8.69 4.73
C GLY A 114 4.28 -9.23 4.95
N ASP A 115 5.24 -8.37 5.28
CA ASP A 115 6.61 -8.77 5.57
C ASP A 115 6.71 -9.66 6.82
N ALA A 116 5.85 -9.42 7.82
CA ALA A 116 5.85 -10.18 9.08
C ALA A 116 4.85 -11.34 9.11
N GLU A 117 3.63 -11.12 8.59
CA GLU A 117 2.52 -12.06 8.59
C GLU A 117 1.76 -12.05 7.24
N PRO A 118 2.26 -12.78 6.23
CA PRO A 118 1.64 -12.83 4.89
C PRO A 118 0.16 -13.24 4.91
N ALA A 119 -0.24 -14.16 5.79
CA ALA A 119 -1.62 -14.60 5.93
C ALA A 119 -2.55 -13.47 6.39
N THR A 120 -2.10 -12.66 7.34
CA THR A 120 -2.84 -11.49 7.85
C THR A 120 -3.02 -10.45 6.75
N LEU A 121 -1.96 -10.16 5.97
CA LEU A 121 -2.08 -9.28 4.81
C LEU A 121 -3.13 -9.78 3.81
N ARG A 122 -3.08 -11.06 3.44
CA ARG A 122 -4.05 -11.62 2.46
C ARG A 122 -5.50 -11.50 2.96
N ALA A 123 -5.74 -11.76 4.25
CA ALA A 123 -7.07 -11.61 4.83
C ALA A 123 -7.57 -10.16 4.76
N LEU A 124 -6.73 -9.20 5.15
CA LEU A 124 -7.05 -7.77 5.07
C LEU A 124 -7.32 -7.33 3.63
N VAL A 125 -6.48 -7.74 2.67
CA VAL A 125 -6.64 -7.39 1.25
C VAL A 125 -7.94 -7.98 0.69
N ALA A 126 -8.29 -9.22 1.04
CA ALA A 126 -9.54 -9.85 0.62
C ALA A 126 -10.77 -9.09 1.14
N THR A 127 -10.71 -8.54 2.36
CA THR A 127 -11.76 -7.67 2.88
C THR A 127 -11.77 -6.30 2.18
N TRP A 128 -10.62 -5.65 2.07
CA TRP A 128 -10.51 -4.25 1.62
C TRP A 128 -10.73 -4.07 0.12
N VAL A 129 -10.51 -5.10 -0.70
CA VAL A 129 -10.86 -5.04 -2.12
C VAL A 129 -12.38 -4.99 -2.36
N ALA A 130 -13.18 -5.43 -1.38
CA ALA A 130 -14.63 -5.33 -1.40
C ALA A 130 -15.18 -4.07 -0.70
N ASP A 131 -14.30 -3.23 -0.14
CA ASP A 131 -14.69 -2.02 0.60
C ASP A 131 -15.50 -1.06 -0.29
N PRO A 132 -16.55 -0.36 0.18
CA PRO A 132 -17.25 0.62 -0.63
C PRO A 132 -16.34 1.78 -1.12
N ASP A 133 -15.28 2.12 -0.39
CA ASP A 133 -14.38 3.22 -0.71
C ASP A 133 -13.29 2.81 -1.73
N PRO A 134 -13.22 3.46 -2.91
CA PRO A 134 -12.18 3.19 -3.91
C PRO A 134 -10.74 3.38 -3.41
N LEU A 135 -10.50 4.30 -2.45
CA LEU A 135 -9.17 4.54 -1.90
C LEU A 135 -8.71 3.42 -0.96
N VAL A 136 -9.64 2.80 -0.23
CA VAL A 136 -9.36 1.59 0.56
C VAL A 136 -9.01 0.42 -0.35
N ARG A 137 -9.76 0.21 -1.44
CA ARG A 137 -9.42 -0.78 -2.47
C ARG A 137 -8.05 -0.49 -3.09
N ARG A 138 -7.72 0.79 -3.31
CA ARG A 138 -6.42 1.22 -3.85
C ARG A 138 -5.30 0.86 -2.90
N ALA A 139 -5.45 1.11 -1.60
CA ALA A 139 -4.46 0.74 -0.61
C ALA A 139 -4.24 -0.78 -0.58
N ALA A 140 -5.31 -1.58 -0.68
CA ALA A 140 -5.21 -3.04 -0.73
C ALA A 140 -4.37 -3.52 -1.93
N VAL A 141 -4.69 -3.08 -3.15
CA VAL A 141 -3.94 -3.50 -4.34
C VAL A 141 -2.50 -2.98 -4.35
N ALA A 142 -2.27 -1.73 -3.93
CA ALA A 142 -0.93 -1.15 -3.84
C ALA A 142 -0.08 -1.79 -2.73
N GLY A 143 -0.71 -2.18 -1.63
CA GLY A 143 -0.07 -2.83 -0.49
C GLY A 143 0.37 -4.26 -0.81
N ILE A 144 -0.47 -5.05 -1.46
CA ILE A 144 -0.12 -6.44 -1.81
C ILE A 144 0.79 -6.53 -3.03
N CYS A 145 0.69 -5.60 -3.98
CA CYS A 145 1.50 -5.59 -5.21
C CYS A 145 2.90 -4.99 -4.98
N GLU A 146 3.61 -5.53 -4.00
CA GLU A 146 5.00 -5.22 -3.68
C GLU A 146 5.88 -6.43 -4.03
N PRO A 147 6.82 -6.31 -4.99
CA PRO A 147 7.60 -7.44 -5.52
C PRO A 147 8.20 -8.39 -4.48
N ARG A 148 8.68 -7.90 -3.33
CA ARG A 148 9.25 -8.79 -2.30
C ARG A 148 8.22 -9.71 -1.64
N LEU A 149 6.95 -9.29 -1.55
CA LEU A 149 5.86 -10.09 -0.95
C LEU A 149 5.40 -11.22 -1.88
N LEU A 150 5.49 -10.99 -3.18
CA LEU A 150 5.04 -11.96 -4.19
C LEU A 150 6.00 -13.14 -4.38
N ARG A 151 7.06 -13.22 -3.57
CA ARG A 151 7.88 -14.44 -3.45
C ARG A 151 7.13 -15.57 -2.75
N ASP A 152 6.14 -15.24 -1.92
CA ASP A 152 5.19 -16.20 -1.38
C ASP A 152 4.10 -16.50 -2.42
N PRO A 153 3.96 -17.75 -2.90
CA PRO A 153 3.00 -18.10 -3.94
C PRO A 153 1.55 -17.77 -3.56
N ALA A 154 1.17 -17.97 -2.29
CA ALA A 154 -0.19 -17.65 -1.84
C ALA A 154 -0.47 -16.13 -1.93
N THR A 155 0.52 -15.29 -1.63
CA THR A 155 0.42 -13.84 -1.75
C THR A 155 0.43 -13.39 -3.21
N ALA A 156 1.17 -14.06 -4.11
CA ALA A 156 1.10 -13.82 -5.55
C ALA A 156 -0.31 -14.09 -6.12
N THR A 157 -0.92 -15.22 -5.76
CA THR A 157 -2.31 -15.54 -6.13
C THR A 157 -3.28 -14.49 -5.58
N ALA A 158 -3.17 -14.14 -4.30
CA ALA A 158 -4.02 -13.13 -3.68
C ALA A 158 -3.86 -11.74 -4.33
N ALA A 159 -2.67 -11.38 -4.79
CA ALA A 159 -2.44 -10.13 -5.53
C ALA A 159 -3.17 -10.13 -6.89
N LEU A 160 -3.16 -11.26 -7.61
CA LEU A 160 -3.92 -11.42 -8.86
C LEU A 160 -5.43 -11.35 -8.60
N ASP A 161 -5.92 -12.00 -7.55
CA ASP A 161 -7.34 -11.95 -7.16
C ASP A 161 -7.77 -10.53 -6.79
N ALA A 162 -6.95 -9.82 -6.00
CA ALA A 162 -7.21 -8.44 -5.62
C ALA A 162 -7.23 -7.49 -6.84
N CYS A 163 -6.28 -7.63 -7.77
CA CYS A 163 -6.27 -6.85 -9.00
C CYS A 163 -7.53 -7.11 -9.85
N ALA A 164 -7.95 -8.38 -9.96
CA ALA A 164 -9.17 -8.76 -10.68
C ALA A 164 -10.43 -8.16 -10.06
N ALA A 165 -10.63 -8.34 -8.75
CA ALA A 165 -11.79 -7.83 -8.04
C ALA A 165 -11.86 -6.29 -8.09
N ALA A 166 -10.74 -5.60 -7.84
CA ALA A 166 -10.69 -4.14 -7.93
C ALA A 166 -10.97 -3.63 -9.36
N THR A 167 -10.45 -4.30 -10.40
CA THR A 167 -10.72 -3.94 -11.81
C THR A 167 -12.20 -4.13 -12.15
N ALA A 168 -12.78 -5.26 -11.77
CA ALA A 168 -14.21 -5.53 -11.97
C ALA A 168 -15.09 -4.51 -11.25
N SER A 169 -14.66 -4.05 -10.06
CA SER A 169 -15.40 -3.06 -9.27
C SER A 169 -15.55 -1.71 -9.98
N ILE A 170 -14.59 -1.31 -10.84
CA ILE A 170 -14.71 -0.10 -11.66
C ILE A 170 -15.71 -0.36 -12.80
N GLY A 171 -15.63 -1.53 -13.44
CA GLY A 171 -16.54 -1.93 -14.53
C GLY A 171 -18.01 -1.98 -14.09
N ALA A 172 -18.27 -2.31 -12.82
CA ALA A 172 -19.63 -2.36 -12.27
C ALA A 172 -20.24 -0.97 -11.99
N LEU A 173 -19.45 0.10 -11.99
CA LEU A 173 -19.95 1.45 -11.72
C LEU A 173 -20.66 2.06 -12.93
N PRO A 174 -21.75 2.82 -12.72
CA PRO A 174 -22.32 3.72 -13.72
C PRO A 174 -21.29 4.70 -14.29
N ALA A 175 -21.45 5.10 -15.56
CA ALA A 175 -20.45 5.89 -16.28
C ALA A 175 -20.13 7.26 -15.64
N ASP A 176 -21.10 7.87 -14.97
CA ASP A 176 -20.94 9.12 -14.21
C ASP A 176 -20.12 8.91 -12.94
N ALA A 177 -20.40 7.85 -12.16
CA ALA A 177 -19.66 7.50 -10.95
C ALA A 177 -18.18 7.19 -11.22
N ARG A 178 -17.84 6.70 -12.42
CA ARG A 178 -16.43 6.44 -12.81
C ARG A 178 -15.58 7.70 -12.97
N ARG A 179 -16.20 8.88 -13.07
CA ARG A 179 -15.47 10.17 -13.16
C ARG A 179 -15.00 10.68 -11.80
N ASP A 180 -15.43 10.05 -10.73
CA ASP A 180 -15.00 10.34 -9.38
C ASP A 180 -13.45 10.30 -9.25
N PRO A 181 -12.82 11.30 -8.62
CA PRO A 181 -11.36 11.35 -8.46
C PRO A 181 -10.75 10.13 -7.75
N ASP A 182 -11.47 9.54 -6.82
CA ASP A 182 -11.00 8.41 -6.02
C ASP A 182 -11.07 7.11 -6.81
N VAL A 183 -12.12 6.94 -7.61
CA VAL A 183 -12.21 5.85 -8.59
C VAL A 183 -11.09 5.96 -9.62
N ARG A 184 -10.78 7.17 -10.09
CA ARG A 184 -9.64 7.41 -11.00
C ARG A 184 -8.31 7.05 -10.34
N THR A 185 -8.15 7.34 -9.05
CA THR A 185 -6.95 7.00 -8.27
C THR A 185 -6.78 5.47 -8.16
N LEU A 186 -7.87 4.73 -7.90
CA LEU A 186 -7.87 3.26 -7.94
C LEU A 186 -7.47 2.73 -9.32
N ARG A 187 -8.09 3.27 -10.38
CA ARG A 187 -7.78 2.88 -11.77
C ARG A 187 -6.29 3.07 -12.10
N GLN A 188 -5.71 4.20 -11.67
CA GLN A 188 -4.28 4.48 -11.85
C GLN A 188 -3.39 3.48 -11.13
N ALA A 189 -3.73 3.11 -9.89
CA ALA A 189 -3.02 2.06 -9.17
C ALA A 189 -3.07 0.72 -9.93
N LEU A 190 -4.24 0.35 -10.47
CA LEU A 190 -4.39 -0.86 -11.30
C LEU A 190 -3.59 -0.81 -12.60
N GLY A 191 -3.40 0.37 -13.18
CA GLY A 191 -2.47 0.63 -14.31
C GLY A 191 -0.99 0.32 -14.02
N TYR A 192 -0.65 0.00 -12.78
CA TYR A 192 0.67 -0.45 -12.34
C TYR A 192 0.63 -1.84 -11.68
N CYS A 193 -0.36 -2.12 -10.83
CA CYS A 193 -0.40 -3.30 -9.96
C CYS A 193 -0.46 -4.62 -10.73
N TRP A 194 -1.23 -4.70 -11.81
CA TRP A 194 -1.34 -5.90 -12.64
C TRP A 194 0.02 -6.42 -13.12
N SER A 195 0.87 -5.52 -13.62
CA SER A 195 2.21 -5.90 -14.08
C SER A 195 3.15 -6.36 -12.97
N VAL A 196 2.85 -6.05 -11.70
CA VAL A 196 3.59 -6.61 -10.55
C VAL A 196 3.03 -7.98 -10.20
N ALA A 197 1.70 -8.10 -10.07
CA ALA A 197 1.02 -9.35 -9.75
C ALA A 197 1.32 -10.46 -10.79
N VAL A 198 1.28 -10.15 -12.09
CA VAL A 198 1.61 -11.09 -13.17
C VAL A 198 3.08 -11.51 -13.14
N VAL A 199 4.00 -10.64 -12.70
CA VAL A 199 5.41 -11.02 -12.54
C VAL A 199 5.60 -11.95 -11.34
N GLY A 200 4.78 -11.80 -10.29
CA GLY A 200 4.79 -12.66 -9.10
C GLY A 200 4.31 -14.09 -9.38
N ASP A 201 3.28 -14.24 -10.22
CA ASP A 201 2.84 -15.56 -10.72
C ASP A 201 2.51 -15.48 -12.23
N PRO A 202 3.53 -15.69 -13.10
CA PRO A 202 3.32 -15.65 -14.54
C PRO A 202 2.36 -16.71 -15.06
N ALA A 203 2.38 -17.91 -14.48
CA ALA A 203 1.61 -19.05 -14.96
C ALA A 203 0.10 -18.79 -14.86
N THR A 204 -0.34 -18.22 -13.73
CA THR A 204 -1.74 -17.83 -13.54
C THR A 204 -2.02 -16.42 -14.08
N GLY A 205 -1.06 -15.51 -13.95
CA GLY A 205 -1.23 -14.10 -14.25
C GLY A 205 -1.35 -13.78 -15.73
N VAL A 206 -0.56 -14.44 -16.59
CA VAL A 206 -0.58 -14.16 -18.04
C VAL A 206 -1.95 -14.47 -18.66
N PRO A 207 -2.57 -15.65 -18.45
CA PRO A 207 -3.92 -15.92 -18.97
C PRO A 207 -4.98 -14.93 -18.46
N ARG A 208 -4.93 -14.57 -17.17
CA ARG A 208 -5.87 -13.60 -16.59
C ARG A 208 -5.70 -12.20 -17.18
N PHE A 209 -4.47 -11.74 -17.36
CA PHE A 209 -4.20 -10.46 -17.99
C PHE A 209 -4.60 -10.45 -19.48
N ALA A 210 -4.40 -11.57 -20.19
CA ALA A 210 -4.85 -11.72 -21.56
C ALA A 210 -6.37 -11.61 -21.69
N ALA A 211 -7.14 -12.15 -20.74
CA ALA A 211 -8.60 -12.01 -20.72
C ALA A 211 -9.04 -10.54 -20.64
N LEU A 212 -8.31 -9.66 -19.94
CA LEU A 212 -8.61 -8.23 -19.88
C LEU A 212 -8.49 -7.53 -21.23
N ARG A 213 -7.61 -7.99 -22.12
CA ARG A 213 -7.44 -7.42 -23.47
C ARG A 213 -8.70 -7.55 -24.32
N GLY A 214 -9.54 -8.55 -24.04
CA GLY A 214 -10.82 -8.76 -24.71
C GLY A 214 -11.95 -7.85 -24.21
N SER A 215 -11.72 -7.04 -23.17
CA SER A 215 -12.75 -6.16 -22.62
C SER A 215 -13.00 -4.96 -23.53
N SER A 216 -14.27 -4.65 -23.79
CA SER A 216 -14.71 -3.41 -24.45
C SER A 216 -14.84 -2.22 -23.48
N ASP A 217 -14.64 -2.45 -22.18
CA ASP A 217 -14.73 -1.40 -21.17
C ASP A 217 -13.54 -0.41 -21.29
N PRO A 218 -13.78 0.90 -21.42
CA PRO A 218 -12.72 1.88 -21.66
C PRO A 218 -11.73 2.01 -20.49
N ASP A 219 -12.17 1.78 -19.26
CA ASP A 219 -11.31 1.83 -18.07
C ASP A 219 -10.43 0.59 -17.97
N VAL A 220 -10.98 -0.59 -18.27
CA VAL A 220 -10.21 -1.84 -18.35
C VAL A 220 -9.18 -1.75 -19.48
N ALA A 221 -9.58 -1.27 -20.66
CA ALA A 221 -8.67 -1.07 -21.79
C ALA A 221 -7.54 -0.08 -21.43
N TRP A 222 -7.81 0.96 -20.64
CA TRP A 222 -6.78 1.87 -20.15
C TRP A 222 -5.82 1.16 -19.17
N VAL A 223 -6.34 0.37 -18.23
CA VAL A 223 -5.51 -0.41 -17.29
C VAL A 223 -4.56 -1.35 -18.04
N VAL A 224 -5.06 -2.05 -19.06
CA VAL A 224 -4.24 -2.93 -19.91
C VAL A 224 -3.11 -2.14 -20.58
N ARG A 225 -3.45 -1.05 -21.30
CA ARG A 225 -2.44 -0.23 -22.01
C ARG A 225 -1.36 0.33 -21.09
N GLU A 226 -1.71 0.77 -19.88
CA GLU A 226 -0.71 1.29 -18.94
C GLU A 226 0.23 0.20 -18.41
N ASN A 227 -0.27 -1.02 -18.19
CA ASN A 227 0.55 -2.14 -17.74
C ASN A 227 1.47 -2.68 -18.84
N GLU A 228 1.04 -2.67 -20.10
CA GLU A 228 1.87 -3.11 -21.23
C GLU A 228 3.08 -2.21 -21.49
N LYS A 229 3.04 -0.96 -21.02
CA LYS A 229 4.23 -0.07 -21.02
C LYS A 229 5.30 -0.51 -20.03
N LYS A 230 4.98 -1.34 -19.03
CA LYS A 230 5.92 -1.72 -17.95
C LYS A 230 6.87 -2.80 -18.45
N ALA A 231 8.16 -2.48 -18.48
CA ALA A 231 9.21 -3.38 -18.95
C ALA A 231 9.18 -4.77 -18.28
N ARG A 232 8.83 -4.83 -16.99
CA ARG A 232 8.70 -6.10 -16.23
C ARG A 232 7.64 -7.03 -16.83
N LEU A 233 6.49 -6.52 -17.25
CA LEU A 233 5.41 -7.31 -17.80
C LEU A 233 5.71 -7.72 -19.24
N ARG A 234 6.23 -6.80 -20.06
CA ARG A 234 6.67 -7.11 -21.44
C ARG A 234 7.61 -8.32 -21.47
N ARG A 235 8.64 -8.32 -20.61
CA ARG A 235 9.59 -9.44 -20.50
C ARG A 235 8.94 -10.78 -20.14
N VAL A 236 7.81 -10.78 -19.43
CA VAL A 236 7.09 -12.01 -19.09
C VAL A 236 6.26 -12.47 -20.29
N LEU A 237 5.51 -11.54 -20.91
CA LEU A 237 4.67 -11.83 -22.07
C LEU A 237 5.47 -12.33 -23.27
N ASP A 238 6.66 -11.75 -23.52
CA ASP A 238 7.54 -12.14 -24.63
C ASP A 238 8.12 -13.56 -24.46
N ARG A 239 8.18 -14.09 -23.22
CA ARG A 239 8.66 -15.47 -22.95
C ARG A 239 7.56 -16.52 -23.05
N THR A 240 6.30 -16.10 -23.03
CA THR A 240 5.11 -16.96 -23.05
C THR A 240 4.39 -16.91 -24.40
N SER A 241 4.88 -16.08 -25.33
CA SER A 241 4.45 -16.00 -26.74
C SER A 241 5.26 -16.98 -27.58
#